data_AF-A0A8C7TRV4-F1
#
_entry.id   AF-A0A8C7TRV4-F1
#
_cell.length_a   1.000
_cell.length_b   1.000
_cell.length_c   1.000
_cell.angle_alpha   90.00
_cell.angle_beta   90.00
_cell.angle_gamma   90.00
#
_symmetry.space_group_name_H-M   'P 1'
#
loop_
_entity.id
_entity.type
_entity.pdbx_description
1 polymer ?
#
loop_
_entity_poly.entity_id
_entity_poly.type
_entity_poly.pdbx_seq_one_letter_code
_entity_poly.pdbx_strand_id
1 'polypeptide(L)'
;MGRDVHSFVHSVCYLRCRATLCPFKYDPYEFGDYRGKWCLDDHGFVYSIGEVYYPSPSACPCTCTEDGPVCIRPKCPRIHPRCTRIKYKSCCPVCEAVSKVCVYGGKMYRIFEEFRLSRCERCRCEPNREVYCSISDCPAPHCVNPTYEPNHCCPVCYTGEFTSTNTQLSNTINGLYPQKHTISCTLVCML
;
A
#
# COMPACT_ATOMS: atom_id res chain seq x y z
N MET A 1 43.88 32.82 20.06
CA MET A 1 42.61 33.50 20.34
C MET A 1 41.75 32.56 21.17
N GLY A 2 41.46 32.91 22.44
CA GLY A 2 40.53 32.29 23.43
C GLY A 2 40.76 30.80 23.80
N ARG A 3 41.03 30.31 25.04
CA ARG A 3 40.75 30.76 26.43
C ARG A 3 39.24 31.04 26.66
N ASP A 4 38.49 30.46 27.61
CA ASP A 4 38.73 29.76 28.90
C ASP A 4 37.51 28.84 29.18
N VAL A 5 37.47 27.94 30.17
CA VAL A 5 37.00 28.24 31.54
C VAL A 5 37.73 27.42 32.62
N HIS A 6 38.42 28.14 33.52
CA HIS A 6 38.69 27.93 34.96
C HIS A 6 38.78 26.50 35.55
N SER A 7 39.95 26.08 36.04
CA SER A 7 40.53 26.30 37.40
C SER A 7 40.02 25.31 38.46
N PHE A 8 40.93 24.55 39.10
CA PHE A 8 41.21 24.58 40.55
C PHE A 8 42.32 23.55 40.95
N VAL A 9 43.44 24.11 41.47
CA VAL A 9 44.38 23.67 42.55
C VAL A 9 45.16 22.32 42.54
N HIS A 10 46.49 22.50 42.41
CA HIS A 10 47.64 22.02 43.22
C HIS A 10 47.94 20.53 43.56
N SER A 11 49.23 20.22 43.33
CA SER A 11 50.17 19.39 44.11
C SER A 11 50.36 17.89 43.79
N VAL A 12 51.42 17.64 43.01
CA VAL A 12 52.48 16.59 43.04
C VAL A 12 52.19 15.21 43.65
N CYS A 13 52.47 14.13 42.89
CA CYS A 13 53.25 12.97 43.37
C CYS A 13 53.80 12.13 42.20
N TYR A 14 55.07 11.70 42.28
CA TYR A 14 55.73 10.77 41.37
C TYR A 14 55.36 9.31 41.72
N LEU A 15 55.43 8.39 40.75
CA LEU A 15 55.89 7.01 41.03
C LEU A 15 56.60 6.43 39.79
N ARG A 16 57.87 6.07 39.99
CA ARG A 16 58.73 5.36 39.03
C ARG A 16 58.52 3.86 39.25
N CYS A 17 58.16 3.10 38.23
CA CYS A 17 58.24 1.63 38.27
C CYS A 17 59.12 1.14 37.13
N ARG A 18 60.16 0.39 37.48
CA ARG A 18 61.09 -0.30 36.58
C ARG A 18 60.63 -1.76 36.49
N ALA A 19 60.24 -2.20 35.30
CA ALA A 19 60.04 -3.63 34.99
C ALA A 19 60.88 -3.88 33.72
N THR A 20 62.14 -4.31 33.85
CA THR A 20 62.54 -5.73 33.93
C THR A 20 61.82 -6.57 32.89
N LEU A 21 62.59 -6.94 31.87
CA LEU A 21 62.33 -7.91 30.80
C LEU A 21 61.23 -8.94 31.15
N CYS A 22 60.11 -8.91 30.43
CA CYS A 22 59.30 -10.11 30.25
C CYS A 22 59.65 -10.71 28.88
N PRO A 23 60.26 -11.90 28.81
CA PRO A 23 60.35 -12.63 27.56
C PRO A 23 58.96 -13.20 27.29
N PHE A 24 58.24 -12.62 26.32
CA PHE A 24 57.09 -13.32 25.76
C PHE A 24 57.64 -14.52 24.98
N LYS A 25 57.58 -15.70 25.61
CA LYS A 25 57.78 -16.97 24.92
C LYS A 25 56.66 -17.11 23.90
N TYR A 26 57.04 -17.16 22.63
CA TYR A 26 56.18 -17.59 21.54
C TYR A 26 56.04 -19.11 21.65
N ASP A 27 54.86 -19.60 21.99
CA ASP A 27 54.56 -21.03 21.99
C ASP A 27 54.19 -21.45 20.56
N PRO A 28 54.86 -22.44 19.94
CA PRO A 28 54.63 -22.88 18.57
C PRO A 28 53.53 -23.95 18.46
N TYR A 29 52.50 -23.87 19.31
CA TYR A 29 51.27 -24.64 19.14
C TYR A 29 50.30 -23.85 18.28
N GLU A 30 50.47 -24.02 16.97
CA GLU A 30 49.55 -23.63 15.92
C GLU A 30 48.22 -24.38 16.12
N PHE A 31 47.39 -23.90 17.05
CA PHE A 31 45.96 -24.14 17.00
C PHE A 31 45.49 -23.50 15.70
N GLY A 32 45.35 -24.30 14.65
CA GLY A 32 44.91 -23.83 13.35
C GLY A 32 43.76 -22.85 13.50
N ASP A 33 43.82 -21.74 12.77
CA ASP A 33 42.90 -20.61 12.87
C ASP A 33 41.43 -21.04 12.62
N TYR A 34 40.78 -21.63 13.62
CA TYR A 34 39.32 -21.87 13.63
C TYR A 34 38.54 -20.54 13.76
N ARG A 35 39.27 -19.43 13.88
CA ARG A 35 38.79 -18.07 13.98
C ARG A 35 38.64 -17.47 12.58
N GLY A 36 37.49 -17.68 11.94
CA GLY A 36 37.06 -16.80 10.84
C GLY A 36 36.65 -17.44 9.52
N LYS A 37 36.32 -18.73 9.49
CA LYS A 37 35.85 -19.41 8.27
C LYS A 37 34.35 -19.77 8.29
N TRP A 38 33.56 -18.95 8.96
CA TRP A 38 32.14 -19.21 9.16
C TRP A 38 31.37 -17.91 9.29
N CYS A 39 30.10 -17.97 8.92
CA CYS A 39 29.20 -16.83 8.97
C CYS A 39 28.17 -17.01 10.08
N LEU A 40 27.68 -15.88 10.60
CA LEU A 40 26.68 -15.83 11.66
C LEU A 40 25.40 -15.17 11.16
N ASP A 41 24.27 -15.61 11.72
CA ASP A 41 23.02 -14.85 11.67
C ASP A 41 22.77 -14.07 12.97
N ASP A 42 21.69 -13.27 12.98
CA ASP A 42 21.28 -12.45 14.13
C ASP A 42 20.92 -13.29 15.37
N HIS A 43 20.63 -14.59 15.19
CA HIS A 43 20.30 -15.52 16.26
C HIS A 43 21.54 -16.27 16.80
N GLY A 44 22.71 -16.05 16.19
CA GLY A 44 23.96 -16.72 16.56
C GLY A 44 24.16 -18.09 15.93
N PHE A 45 23.38 -18.46 14.90
CA PHE A 45 23.58 -19.72 14.19
C PHE A 45 24.79 -19.63 13.26
N VAL A 46 25.57 -20.71 13.21
CA VAL A 46 26.84 -20.80 12.49
C VAL A 46 26.63 -21.49 11.15
N TYR A 47 27.07 -20.84 10.07
CA TYR A 47 27.03 -21.36 8.71
C TYR A 47 28.45 -21.56 8.17
N SER A 48 28.64 -22.66 7.46
CA SER A 48 29.90 -23.06 6.83
C SER A 48 30.06 -22.43 5.44
N ILE A 49 31.31 -22.33 4.96
CA ILE A 49 31.62 -21.73 3.66
C ILE A 49 30.90 -22.49 2.53
N GLY A 50 30.28 -21.75 1.63
CA GLY A 50 29.47 -22.26 0.53
C GLY A 50 27.98 -22.39 0.87
N GLU A 51 27.59 -22.28 2.13
CA GLU A 51 26.17 -22.35 2.52
C GLU A 51 25.44 -21.05 2.20
N VAL A 52 24.18 -21.21 1.75
CA VAL A 52 23.24 -20.10 1.54
C VAL A 52 22.32 -20.02 2.73
N TYR A 53 22.25 -18.84 3.34
CA TYR A 53 21.48 -18.62 4.55
C TYR A 53 20.78 -17.24 4.56
N TYR A 54 19.86 -17.05 5.51
CA TYR A 54 19.14 -15.80 5.71
C TYR A 54 19.52 -15.22 7.07
N PRO A 55 20.38 -14.19 7.13
CA PRO A 55 20.90 -13.68 8.41
C PRO A 55 19.83 -13.05 9.31
N SER A 56 18.73 -12.60 8.73
CA SER A 56 17.61 -11.97 9.44
C SER A 56 16.29 -12.27 8.73
N PRO A 57 15.13 -12.22 9.41
CA PRO A 57 13.82 -12.44 8.79
C PRO A 57 13.49 -11.49 7.62
N SER A 58 14.10 -10.31 7.59
CA SER A 58 13.95 -9.32 6.50
C SER A 58 15.15 -9.29 5.54
N ALA A 59 16.19 -10.09 5.79
CA ALA A 59 17.41 -10.08 5.00
C ALA A 59 17.30 -10.89 3.71
N CYS A 60 18.22 -10.61 2.80
CA CYS A 60 18.39 -11.31 1.54
C CYS A 60 19.20 -12.60 1.70
N PRO A 61 19.06 -13.56 0.78
CA PRO A 61 19.88 -14.76 0.82
C PRO A 61 21.35 -14.36 0.66
N CYS A 62 22.17 -14.83 1.58
CA CYS A 62 23.60 -14.60 1.60
C CYS A 62 24.34 -15.93 1.47
N THR A 63 25.41 -15.94 0.68
CA THR A 63 26.32 -17.08 0.59
C THR A 63 27.51 -16.82 1.50
N CYS A 64 27.84 -17.74 2.40
CA CYS A 64 29.04 -17.61 3.21
C CYS A 64 30.29 -17.87 2.37
N THR A 65 31.17 -16.89 2.22
CA THR A 65 32.48 -17.06 1.56
C THR A 65 33.60 -16.94 2.59
N GLU A 66 34.84 -17.23 2.19
CA GLU A 66 36.01 -17.06 3.07
C GLU A 66 36.23 -15.60 3.50
N ASP A 67 35.77 -14.64 2.69
CA ASP A 67 35.85 -13.20 2.97
C ASP A 67 34.63 -12.67 3.76
N GLY A 68 33.62 -13.52 4.01
CA GLY A 68 32.39 -13.20 4.73
C GLY A 68 31.10 -13.45 3.94
N PRO A 69 29.94 -12.99 4.45
CA PRO A 69 28.66 -13.24 3.79
C PRO A 69 28.45 -12.33 2.57
N VAL A 70 28.23 -12.93 1.40
CA VAL A 70 27.90 -12.24 0.15
C VAL A 70 26.41 -12.33 -0.11
N CYS A 71 25.69 -11.22 0.11
CA CYS A 71 24.25 -11.14 -0.04
C CYS A 71 23.84 -10.65 -1.43
N ILE A 72 22.99 -11.43 -2.11
CA ILE A 72 22.48 -11.06 -3.43
C ILE A 72 21.01 -10.69 -3.30
N ARG A 73 20.65 -9.46 -3.69
CA ARG A 73 19.26 -9.04 -3.73
C ARG A 73 18.59 -9.57 -5.01
N PRO A 74 17.63 -10.52 -4.92
CA PRO A 74 16.87 -10.99 -6.05
C PRO A 74 15.98 -9.88 -6.61
N LYS A 75 15.45 -10.08 -7.82
CA LYS A 75 14.49 -9.16 -8.43
C LYS A 75 13.19 -9.19 -7.62
N CYS A 76 12.95 -8.16 -6.82
CA CYS A 76 11.74 -8.05 -6.02
C CYS A 76 10.50 -7.70 -6.87
N PRO A 77 9.31 -8.16 -6.47
CA PRO A 77 8.07 -7.81 -7.14
C PRO A 77 7.78 -6.31 -7.01
N ARG A 78 7.19 -5.72 -8.06
CA ARG A 78 6.69 -4.35 -7.99
C ARG A 78 5.42 -4.30 -7.15
N ILE A 79 5.42 -3.45 -6.13
CA ILE A 79 4.24 -3.23 -5.28
C ILE A 79 3.32 -2.23 -5.98
N HIS A 80 2.03 -2.55 -6.04
CA HIS A 80 1.04 -1.64 -6.60
C HIS A 80 0.93 -0.37 -5.74
N PRO A 81 0.78 0.84 -6.34
CA PRO A 81 0.60 2.11 -5.59
C PRO A 81 -0.66 2.17 -4.72
N ARG A 82 -1.50 1.13 -4.73
CA ARG A 82 -2.71 1.01 -3.89
C ARG A 82 -2.45 0.23 -2.61
N CYS A 83 -1.22 -0.20 -2.39
CA CYS A 83 -0.82 -0.84 -1.16
C CYS A 83 -0.83 0.19 -0.02
N THR A 84 -1.58 -0.09 1.04
CA THR A 84 -1.62 0.78 2.22
C THR A 84 -0.64 0.31 3.29
N ARG A 85 -0.31 -0.98 3.32
CA ARG A 85 0.62 -1.55 4.30
C ARG A 85 1.57 -2.54 3.64
N ILE A 86 2.86 -2.20 3.67
CA ILE A 86 3.96 -3.04 3.20
C ILE A 86 4.58 -3.77 4.39
N LYS A 87 4.88 -5.05 4.22
CA LYS A 87 5.55 -5.87 5.23
C LYS A 87 6.75 -6.59 4.64
N TYR A 88 7.84 -6.61 5.39
CA TYR A 88 9.08 -7.31 5.03
C TYR A 88 9.12 -8.64 5.79
N LYS A 89 8.45 -9.66 5.25
CA LYS A 89 8.51 -11.04 5.78
C LYS A 89 9.74 -11.83 5.29
N SER A 90 10.48 -11.25 4.35
CA SER A 90 11.64 -11.82 3.67
C SER A 90 12.42 -10.66 3.04
N CYS A 91 13.54 -10.96 2.37
CA CYS A 91 14.30 -10.04 1.53
C CYS A 91 13.46 -9.05 0.69
N CYS A 92 12.32 -9.52 0.16
CA CYS A 92 11.45 -8.69 -0.65
C CYS A 92 10.20 -8.22 0.11
N PRO A 93 9.77 -6.96 -0.10
CA PRO A 93 8.56 -6.44 0.50
C PRO A 93 7.31 -7.07 -0.14
N VAL A 94 6.30 -7.33 0.70
CA VAL A 94 5.01 -7.85 0.29
C VAL A 94 3.91 -6.90 0.74
N CYS A 95 2.91 -6.69 -0.11
CA CYS A 95 1.74 -5.92 0.27
C CYS A 95 0.84 -6.74 1.20
N GLU A 96 0.68 -6.30 2.44
CA GLU A 96 -0.15 -6.99 3.44
C GLU A 96 -1.59 -6.48 3.43
N ALA A 97 -1.80 -5.21 3.06
CA ALA A 97 -3.13 -4.64 2.92
C ALA A 97 -3.21 -3.71 1.70
N VAL A 98 -4.26 -3.90 0.91
CA VAL A 98 -4.61 -3.05 -0.22
C VAL A 98 -5.74 -2.12 0.22
N SER A 99 -5.77 -0.88 -0.29
CA SER A 99 -6.84 0.06 0.02
C SER A 99 -8.22 -0.54 -0.31
N LYS A 100 -9.09 -0.62 0.70
CA LYS A 100 -10.50 -1.04 0.57
C LYS A 100 -11.43 0.13 0.29
N VAL A 101 -10.91 1.14 -0.41
CA VAL A 101 -11.63 2.38 -0.70
C VAL A 101 -11.51 2.71 -2.18
N CYS A 102 -12.57 3.25 -2.75
CA CYS A 102 -12.55 3.92 -4.04
C CYS A 102 -12.08 5.35 -3.83
N VAL A 103 -11.27 5.87 -4.75
CA VAL A 103 -10.88 7.29 -4.76
C VAL A 103 -11.57 7.94 -5.94
N TYR A 104 -12.42 8.94 -5.68
CA TYR A 104 -13.15 9.67 -6.70
C TYR A 104 -13.21 11.15 -6.36
N GLY A 105 -12.81 12.02 -7.30
CA GLY A 105 -12.77 13.47 -7.08
C GLY A 105 -11.91 13.91 -5.88
N GLY A 106 -10.83 13.16 -5.58
CA GLY A 106 -9.96 13.42 -4.43
C GLY A 106 -10.54 12.99 -3.06
N LYS A 107 -11.75 12.42 -3.03
CA LYS A 107 -12.37 11.86 -1.82
C LYS A 107 -12.27 10.34 -1.80
N MET A 108 -12.25 9.76 -0.61
CA MET A 108 -12.21 8.31 -0.40
C MET A 108 -13.59 7.81 0.01
N TYR A 109 -14.07 6.76 -0.64
CA TYR A 109 -15.37 6.13 -0.38
C TYR A 109 -15.16 4.65 -0.05
N ARG A 110 -15.90 4.12 0.93
CA ARG A 110 -15.87 2.70 1.30
C ARG A 110 -16.56 1.85 0.23
N ILE A 111 -16.22 0.58 0.18
CA ILE A 111 -16.91 -0.38 -0.70
C ILE A 111 -18.41 -0.42 -0.33
N PHE A 112 -19.26 -0.41 -1.35
CA PHE A 112 -20.72 -0.28 -1.28
C PHE A 112 -21.24 1.07 -0.77
N GLU A 113 -20.36 2.05 -0.55
CA GLU A 113 -20.79 3.41 -0.22
C GLU A 113 -21.39 4.08 -1.47
N GLU A 114 -22.63 4.56 -1.33
CA GLU A 114 -23.31 5.37 -2.34
C GLU A 114 -23.18 6.85 -1.97
N PHE A 115 -22.76 7.67 -2.93
CA PHE A 115 -22.61 9.11 -2.76
C PHE A 115 -23.21 9.85 -3.95
N ARG A 116 -23.70 11.06 -3.70
CA ARG A 116 -24.27 11.93 -4.73
C ARG A 116 -23.28 13.02 -5.08
N LEU A 117 -22.92 13.12 -6.36
CA LEU A 117 -22.10 14.23 -6.87
C LEU A 117 -22.97 15.43 -7.19
N SER A 118 -24.17 15.17 -7.72
CA SER A 118 -25.19 16.15 -7.99
C SER A 118 -26.56 15.59 -7.63
N ARG A 119 -27.62 16.38 -7.81
CA ARG A 119 -29.00 15.94 -7.55
C ARG A 119 -29.41 14.76 -8.43
N CYS A 120 -28.87 14.72 -9.65
CA CYS A 120 -29.19 13.71 -10.66
C CYS A 120 -28.16 12.57 -10.74
N GLU A 121 -26.93 12.83 -10.31
CA GLU A 121 -25.83 11.88 -10.43
C GLU A 121 -25.57 11.20 -9.09
N ARG A 122 -25.76 9.88 -9.07
CA ARG A 122 -25.46 9.02 -7.93
C ARG A 122 -24.39 8.05 -8.32
N CYS A 123 -23.42 7.87 -7.45
CA CYS A 123 -22.27 7.01 -7.66
C CYS A 123 -22.16 6.01 -6.53
N ARG A 124 -21.70 4.80 -6.85
CA ARG A 124 -21.47 3.72 -5.88
C ARG A 124 -20.07 3.16 -6.05
N CYS A 125 -19.37 2.96 -4.95
CA CYS A 125 -18.09 2.25 -4.95
C CYS A 125 -18.34 0.74 -4.97
N GLU A 126 -17.96 0.08 -6.05
CA GLU A 126 -18.09 -1.37 -6.21
C GLU A 126 -16.91 -2.13 -5.56
N PRO A 127 -17.04 -3.46 -5.30
CA PRO A 127 -15.98 -4.24 -4.66
C PRO A 127 -14.75 -4.42 -5.56
N ASN A 128 -14.89 -4.22 -6.87
CA ASN A 128 -13.77 -4.10 -7.81
C ASN A 128 -12.94 -2.80 -7.60
N ARG A 129 -13.41 -1.92 -6.70
CA ARG A 129 -12.84 -0.62 -6.34
C ARG A 129 -12.90 0.41 -7.48
N GLU A 130 -13.89 0.25 -8.35
CA GLU A 130 -14.29 1.23 -9.33
C GLU A 130 -15.55 1.95 -8.83
N VAL A 131 -15.68 3.22 -9.22
CA VAL A 131 -16.89 3.98 -8.94
C VAL A 131 -17.80 3.86 -10.15
N TYR A 132 -19.00 3.34 -9.92
CA TYR A 132 -20.04 3.29 -10.92
C TYR A 132 -21.02 4.44 -10.69
N CYS A 133 -21.10 5.36 -11.64
CA CYS A 133 -22.02 6.50 -11.59
C CYS A 133 -23.20 6.27 -12.52
N SER A 134 -24.41 6.50 -12.00
CA SER A 134 -25.66 6.53 -12.75
C SER A 134 -26.21 7.95 -12.73
N ILE A 135 -26.49 8.49 -13.91
CA ILE A 135 -27.20 9.75 -14.09
C ILE A 135 -28.68 9.43 -14.20
N SER A 136 -29.50 10.11 -13.42
CA SER A 136 -30.95 9.97 -13.48
C SER A 136 -31.47 10.81 -14.64
N ASP A 137 -32.02 10.16 -15.66
CA ASP A 137 -32.75 10.84 -16.73
C ASP A 137 -34.16 11.16 -16.26
N CYS A 138 -34.61 12.39 -16.52
CA CYS A 138 -35.95 12.83 -16.16
C CYS A 138 -36.90 12.60 -17.34
N PRO A 139 -38.11 12.06 -17.10
CA PRO A 139 -39.13 11.98 -18.13
C PRO A 139 -39.54 13.38 -18.59
N ALA A 140 -40.01 13.49 -19.85
CA ALA A 140 -40.49 14.76 -20.39
C ALA A 140 -41.66 15.30 -19.55
N PRO A 141 -41.61 16.55 -19.07
CA PRO A 141 -42.68 17.11 -18.26
C PRO A 141 -43.95 17.28 -19.10
N HIS A 142 -45.08 16.71 -18.65
CA HIS A 142 -46.40 16.86 -19.28
C HIS A 142 -47.18 18.07 -18.72
N CYS A 143 -46.49 19.18 -18.44
CA CYS A 143 -47.12 20.39 -17.92
C CYS A 143 -46.60 21.64 -18.63
N VAL A 144 -47.45 22.66 -18.71
CA VAL A 144 -47.14 23.92 -19.42
C VAL A 144 -46.02 24.70 -18.72
N ASN A 145 -45.96 24.65 -17.38
CA ASN A 145 -44.97 25.35 -16.56
C ASN A 145 -44.31 24.42 -15.53
N PRO A 146 -43.29 23.64 -15.92
CA PRO A 146 -42.47 22.86 -14.99
C PRO A 146 -41.58 23.77 -14.12
N THR A 147 -41.57 23.54 -12.81
CA THR A 147 -40.72 24.28 -11.87
C THR A 147 -39.48 23.47 -11.52
N TYR A 148 -38.29 24.06 -11.68
CA TYR A 148 -37.02 23.44 -11.31
C TYR A 148 -36.64 23.85 -9.89
N GLU A 149 -36.69 22.88 -8.97
CA GLU A 149 -36.30 23.13 -7.60
C GLU A 149 -34.83 22.82 -7.33
N PRO A 150 -34.17 23.59 -6.45
CA PRO A 150 -32.77 23.39 -6.12
C PRO A 150 -32.49 22.11 -5.34
N ASN A 151 -33.50 21.35 -4.90
CA ASN A 151 -33.34 20.08 -4.18
C ASN A 151 -33.75 18.85 -5.00
N HIS A 152 -34.45 19.04 -6.13
CA HIS A 152 -34.91 17.95 -6.99
C HIS A 152 -34.01 17.80 -8.23
N CYS A 153 -33.83 16.56 -8.69
CA CYS A 153 -33.18 16.30 -9.97
C CYS A 153 -34.09 16.66 -11.14
N CYS A 154 -35.36 16.26 -11.04
CA CYS A 154 -36.35 16.44 -12.09
C CYS A 154 -37.28 17.63 -11.81
N PRO A 155 -37.82 18.27 -12.86
CA PRO A 155 -38.79 19.33 -12.70
C PRO A 155 -40.05 18.80 -12.00
N VAL A 156 -40.62 19.61 -11.12
CA VAL A 156 -41.86 19.32 -10.41
C VAL A 156 -42.97 20.16 -11.04
N CYS A 157 -44.10 19.51 -11.36
CA CYS A 157 -45.31 20.20 -11.77
C CYS A 157 -46.20 20.36 -10.54
N TYR A 158 -46.31 21.60 -10.05
CA TYR A 158 -47.30 21.95 -9.04
C TYR A 158 -48.65 22.15 -9.74
N THR A 159 -49.51 21.14 -9.70
CA THR A 159 -50.86 21.24 -10.29
C THR A 159 -51.70 22.26 -9.53
N GLY A 160 -51.75 23.49 -10.03
CA GLY A 160 -52.84 24.43 -9.77
C GLY A 160 -53.87 24.31 -10.89
N GLU A 161 -55.07 23.84 -10.55
CA GLU A 161 -56.30 23.77 -11.35
C GLU A 161 -56.28 22.95 -12.66
N PHE A 162 -56.86 21.75 -12.58
CA PHE A 162 -57.37 21.02 -13.75
C PHE A 162 -58.59 21.76 -14.32
N THR A 163 -58.41 22.52 -15.39
CA THR A 163 -59.52 22.84 -16.30
C THR A 163 -59.15 22.51 -17.74
N SER A 164 -59.71 21.40 -18.22
CA SER A 164 -60.42 21.32 -19.50
C SER A 164 -60.76 19.87 -19.83
N THR A 165 -62.05 19.60 -19.67
CA THR A 165 -62.89 18.74 -20.52
C THR A 165 -62.27 18.37 -21.88
N ASN A 166 -62.00 17.09 -22.13
CA ASN A 166 -62.83 16.16 -22.92
C ASN A 166 -62.03 14.93 -23.36
N THR A 167 -62.38 13.80 -22.75
CA THR A 167 -62.69 12.50 -23.38
C THR A 167 -61.67 11.81 -24.29
N GLN A 168 -61.02 10.82 -23.65
CA GLN A 168 -60.61 9.50 -24.14
C GLN A 168 -59.66 9.40 -25.34
N LEU A 169 -58.38 9.17 -25.03
CA LEU A 169 -57.53 8.21 -25.73
C LEU A 169 -56.51 7.65 -24.74
N SER A 170 -56.84 6.51 -24.13
CA SER A 170 -55.80 5.58 -23.68
C SER A 170 -56.30 4.15 -23.84
N ASN A 171 -56.00 3.62 -25.02
CA ASN A 171 -56.03 2.19 -25.27
C ASN A 171 -55.07 1.50 -24.28
N THR A 172 -55.65 0.52 -23.60
CA THR A 172 -55.10 -0.74 -23.11
C THR A 172 -53.58 -0.91 -23.06
N ILE A 173 -53.11 -1.20 -21.85
CA ILE A 173 -51.83 -1.82 -21.48
C ILE A 173 -51.63 -3.14 -22.23
N ASN A 174 -50.37 -3.45 -22.58
CA ASN A 174 -49.70 -4.77 -22.68
C ASN A 174 -48.68 -4.70 -23.86
N GLY A 175 -47.39 -4.98 -23.76
CA GLY A 175 -46.51 -5.42 -22.70
C GLY A 175 -45.10 -5.65 -23.28
N LEU A 176 -44.07 -5.53 -22.43
CA LEU A 176 -42.84 -6.35 -22.27
C LEU A 176 -42.12 -6.85 -23.56
N TYR A 177 -40.79 -6.77 -23.74
CA TYR A 177 -39.65 -7.14 -22.89
C TYR A 177 -38.33 -6.67 -23.63
N PRO A 178 -37.07 -6.96 -23.21
CA PRO A 178 -35.93 -6.07 -23.14
C PRO A 178 -34.86 -6.46 -24.20
N GLN A 179 -33.77 -5.71 -24.31
CA GLN A 179 -32.56 -6.22 -24.97
C GLN A 179 -31.39 -6.12 -23.99
N LYS A 180 -30.91 -7.30 -23.59
CA LYS A 180 -29.69 -7.52 -22.81
C LYS A 180 -28.49 -7.26 -23.71
N HIS A 181 -27.44 -6.62 -23.18
CA HIS A 181 -26.10 -6.84 -23.71
C HIS A 181 -25.18 -7.32 -22.59
N THR A 182 -24.80 -8.59 -22.72
CA THR A 182 -23.76 -9.28 -21.95
C THR A 182 -22.47 -9.19 -22.76
N ILE A 183 -21.38 -8.71 -22.16
CA ILE A 183 -20.04 -8.77 -22.76
C ILE A 183 -19.31 -9.97 -22.14
N SER A 184 -19.01 -10.95 -22.98
CA SER A 184 -18.15 -12.10 -22.68
C SER A 184 -16.73 -11.77 -23.16
N CYS A 185 -15.74 -11.91 -22.28
CA CYS A 185 -14.32 -11.93 -22.67
C CYS A 185 -13.79 -13.35 -22.41
N THR A 186 -13.27 -13.99 -23.46
CA THR A 186 -12.40 -15.15 -23.33
C THR A 186 -11.05 -14.88 -23.99
N LEU A 187 -10.02 -15.41 -23.32
CA LEU A 187 -8.60 -15.44 -23.69
C LEU A 187 -8.38 -15.93 -25.13
N VAL A 188 -7.28 -15.48 -25.77
CA VAL A 188 -6.09 -16.30 -26.05
C VAL A 188 -4.96 -15.43 -26.66
N CYS A 189 -3.73 -15.75 -26.26
CA CYS A 189 -2.44 -15.16 -26.63
C CYS A 189 -1.93 -15.52 -28.04
N MET A 190 -0.71 -15.04 -28.36
CA MET A 190 0.24 -15.38 -29.44
C MET A 190 0.19 -14.35 -30.60
N LEU A 191 1.29 -13.72 -31.03
CA LEU A 191 2.74 -13.98 -30.92
C LEU A 191 3.50 -12.74 -30.44
#